data_AF-A0A8J8NVH7-F1
#
_entry.id   AF-A0A8J8NVH7-F1
#
_cell.length_a   1.000
_cell.length_b   1.000
_cell.length_c   1.000
_cell.angle_alpha   90.00
_cell.angle_beta   90.00
_cell.angle_gamma   90.00
#
_symmetry.space_group_name_H-M   'P 1'
#
loop_
_entity.id
_entity.type
_entity.pdbx_description
1 polymer ?
#
loop_
_entity_poly.entity_id
_entity_poly.type
_entity_poly.pdbx_seq_one_letter_code
_entity_poly.pdbx_strand_id
1 'polypeptide(L)'
;MKKEESTHLKVDVKEEDIDNLSPEQMMMGMTGTTSTPISLGGPQMMGGGPAAAGCPVMGGGSGGQESCPMGMGGGGGGDDAHNPVASFQEQFETDPQAFLKRMSEMSNAGGSCPVMSAKYFDPFNEEKLEFGYECQYKSRWAFLIDHKGRMTTRKFRAQRKLLDSLPTCLKHTLFHPDDLKKLRQKPFSGLFFNFDKQKEEANRIYGEGDYFEALEYYEQILGVFKWVEFTDPARNEDFFKALNLEPILDKDIVVKEKDLGDDECEKEMRVNMVVTLLLSISYCYIKLHYYGEAMKCLDYAIELAPIAADAYFRRSQIRTHNRLATIAELRLAVEDANKAVERRPKDKIYQKHKDHLEHTIQNQLMKEVDFINKLVEKAQNQIELRKRIQHMKKLRKQAEKAQKAQKEKKDKDSDEEGKGDCSDDDCGHAHAKKKDEEELDLKYPEECRVLDIMRDKYHEAIRFFTDTNDKKQQMLAVKEFQKFAYFYHEKMGKYITFDPQDIEDDVYSRLSEDVKHALADPQVLKQILIICNRKAQQILEDDEVNVLNFQMFQYAMKIFQKEKKAEMRKEEEEKKRREAQEAPPTKTQRAGIARLVLVNLLFFAVVAGGLMFVSGHSLFDFMGLSFWAAKDDDGEGF
;
A
#
# COMPACT_ATOMS: atom_id res chain seq x y z
N MET A 1 14.05 -39.49 5.55
CA MET A 1 13.31 -38.55 4.68
C MET A 1 12.89 -37.36 5.54
N LYS A 2 13.71 -36.29 5.59
CA LYS A 2 13.26 -35.02 6.17
C LYS A 2 12.29 -34.42 5.16
N LYS A 3 11.03 -34.22 5.54
CA LYS A 3 10.12 -33.34 4.80
C LYS A 3 10.79 -31.97 4.82
N GLU A 4 11.35 -31.53 3.71
CA GLU A 4 11.68 -30.12 3.54
C GLU A 4 10.34 -29.38 3.54
N GLU A 5 10.02 -28.73 4.66
CA GLU A 5 8.94 -27.76 4.71
C GLU A 5 9.28 -26.69 3.67
N SER A 6 8.48 -26.59 2.59
CA SER A 6 8.82 -25.66 1.53
C SER A 6 8.72 -24.24 2.07
N THR A 7 9.86 -23.57 2.16
CA THR A 7 10.00 -22.19 2.67
C THR A 7 9.48 -21.13 1.70
N HIS A 8 8.87 -21.53 0.59
CA HIS A 8 8.35 -20.65 -0.44
C HIS A 8 6.84 -20.80 -0.55
N LEU A 9 6.18 -19.68 -0.82
CA LEU A 9 4.77 -19.63 -1.15
C LEU A 9 4.56 -20.39 -2.46
N LYS A 10 3.99 -21.59 -2.40
CA LYS A 10 3.64 -22.39 -3.57
C LYS A 10 2.29 -21.91 -4.09
N VAL A 11 2.25 -21.55 -5.36
CA VAL A 11 1.05 -21.22 -6.10
C VAL A 11 0.91 -22.28 -7.20
N ASP A 12 0.13 -23.32 -6.90
CA ASP A 12 -0.12 -24.42 -7.82
C ASP A 12 -1.14 -23.96 -8.87
N VAL A 13 -0.63 -23.42 -9.97
CA VAL A 13 -1.47 -22.97 -11.09
C VAL A 13 -1.13 -23.79 -12.32
N LYS A 14 -2.10 -24.55 -12.80
CA LYS A 14 -1.98 -25.25 -14.07
C LYS A 14 -1.98 -24.23 -15.20
N GLU A 15 -1.08 -24.38 -16.17
CA GLU A 15 -0.89 -23.40 -17.25
C GLU A 15 -2.17 -23.12 -18.05
N GLU A 16 -3.03 -24.12 -18.18
CA GLU A 16 -4.26 -24.11 -18.97
C GLU A 16 -5.39 -23.28 -18.33
N ASP A 17 -5.34 -23.10 -17.01
CA ASP A 17 -6.42 -22.45 -16.25
C ASP A 17 -6.17 -20.94 -16.07
N ILE A 18 -4.94 -20.46 -16.32
CA ILE A 18 -4.51 -19.08 -16.03
C ILE A 18 -5.30 -18.03 -16.81
N ASP A 19 -5.72 -18.35 -18.04
CA ASP A 19 -6.47 -17.42 -18.87
C ASP A 19 -7.92 -17.20 -18.37
N ASN A 20 -8.42 -18.10 -17.52
CA ASN A 20 -9.80 -18.10 -17.02
C ASN A 20 -9.92 -17.92 -15.50
N LEU A 21 -8.82 -18.04 -14.76
CA LEU A 21 -8.81 -17.92 -13.31
C LEU A 21 -8.94 -16.44 -12.89
N SER A 22 -9.95 -16.18 -12.06
CA SER A 22 -9.98 -14.94 -11.28
C SER A 22 -8.78 -14.90 -10.30
N PRO A 23 -8.31 -13.70 -9.90
CA PRO A 23 -7.26 -13.58 -8.87
C PRO A 23 -7.56 -14.38 -7.61
N GLU A 24 -8.84 -14.48 -7.21
CA GLU A 24 -9.30 -15.25 -6.05
C GLU A 24 -9.09 -16.76 -6.21
N GLN A 25 -9.34 -17.32 -7.40
CA GLN A 25 -9.17 -18.75 -7.65
C GLN A 25 -7.69 -19.17 -7.72
N MET A 26 -6.80 -18.30 -8.21
CA MET A 26 -5.35 -18.55 -8.14
C MET A 26 -4.83 -18.53 -6.70
N MET A 27 -5.33 -17.59 -5.90
CA MET A 27 -4.99 -17.51 -4.48
C MET A 27 -5.51 -18.73 -3.69
N MET A 28 -6.65 -19.32 -4.06
CA MET A 28 -7.10 -20.60 -3.48
C MET A 28 -6.16 -21.77 -3.81
N GLY A 29 -5.55 -21.79 -4.99
CA GLY A 29 -4.52 -22.75 -5.39
C GLY A 29 -3.23 -22.69 -4.54
N MET A 30 -3.02 -21.61 -3.79
CA MET A 30 -1.88 -21.48 -2.87
C MET A 30 -2.00 -22.28 -1.57
N THR A 31 -3.22 -22.69 -1.20
CA THR A 31 -3.44 -23.38 0.08
C THR A 31 -3.11 -24.87 0.04
N GLY A 32 -2.79 -25.44 -1.14
CA GLY A 32 -2.44 -26.86 -1.30
C GLY A 32 -3.54 -27.84 -0.88
N THR A 33 -4.77 -27.36 -0.62
CA THR A 33 -5.90 -28.22 -0.25
C THR A 33 -6.75 -28.51 -1.48
N THR A 34 -6.48 -29.66 -2.13
CA THR A 34 -7.37 -30.23 -3.12
C THR A 34 -8.63 -30.74 -2.43
N SER A 35 -9.60 -29.85 -2.15
CA SER A 35 -10.94 -30.28 -1.80
C SER A 35 -11.63 -30.82 -3.06
N THR A 36 -11.85 -32.13 -3.08
CA THR A 36 -12.75 -32.76 -4.05
C THR A 36 -14.16 -32.26 -3.79
N PRO A 37 -14.95 -31.90 -4.83
CA PRO A 37 -16.30 -31.42 -4.61
C PRO A 37 -17.17 -32.59 -4.10
N ILE A 38 -17.55 -32.54 -2.82
CA ILE A 38 -18.58 -33.41 -2.26
C ILE A 38 -19.90 -32.97 -2.88
N SER A 39 -20.40 -33.81 -3.79
CA SER A 39 -21.75 -33.73 -4.35
C SER A 39 -22.77 -33.81 -3.21
N LEU A 40 -23.47 -32.71 -2.94
CA LEU A 40 -24.63 -32.64 -2.05
C LEU A 40 -25.80 -33.40 -2.69
N GLY A 41 -25.94 -34.68 -2.33
CA GLY A 41 -27.17 -35.44 -2.49
C GLY A 41 -28.14 -35.08 -1.36
N GLY A 42 -29.38 -34.73 -1.72
CA GLY A 42 -30.44 -34.31 -0.80
C GLY A 42 -30.93 -35.41 0.16
N PRO A 43 -31.70 -35.04 1.20
CA PRO A 43 -32.05 -35.95 2.28
C PRO A 43 -33.26 -36.83 1.93
N GLN A 44 -33.08 -38.14 2.01
CA GLN A 44 -34.18 -39.10 2.11
C GLN A 44 -34.51 -39.37 3.58
N MET A 45 -35.78 -39.19 3.91
CA MET A 45 -36.39 -39.63 5.17
C MET A 45 -36.53 -41.15 5.24
N MET A 46 -36.51 -41.68 6.48
CA MET A 46 -36.96 -42.98 7.03
C MET A 46 -35.89 -43.38 8.07
N GLY A 47 -36.14 -43.77 9.33
CA GLY A 47 -37.33 -44.22 10.04
C GLY A 47 -36.89 -45.37 10.98
N GLY A 48 -37.23 -45.29 12.27
CA GLY A 48 -37.28 -46.44 13.20
C GLY A 48 -36.02 -46.78 14.01
N GLY A 49 -36.13 -46.74 15.36
CA GLY A 49 -35.19 -47.38 16.31
C GLY A 49 -35.40 -48.91 16.43
N PRO A 50 -35.04 -49.61 17.54
CA PRO A 50 -34.45 -49.14 18.81
C PRO A 50 -33.31 -50.04 19.39
N ALA A 51 -32.88 -49.69 20.62
CA ALA A 51 -32.35 -50.56 21.70
C ALA A 51 -30.83 -50.59 22.01
N ALA A 52 -30.53 -50.04 23.19
CA ALA A 52 -29.77 -50.60 24.33
C ALA A 52 -28.34 -51.17 24.16
N ALA A 53 -27.37 -50.47 24.77
CA ALA A 53 -26.29 -50.96 25.65
C ALA A 53 -25.36 -49.74 25.91
N GLY A 54 -25.16 -49.23 27.12
CA GLY A 54 -24.46 -49.90 28.22
C GLY A 54 -23.02 -49.38 28.28
N CYS A 55 -22.79 -48.23 28.91
CA CYS A 55 -21.43 -47.71 29.19
C CYS A 55 -21.14 -47.77 30.71
N PRO A 56 -19.99 -48.32 31.12
CA PRO A 56 -19.63 -48.43 32.52
C PRO A 56 -18.95 -47.16 33.04
N VAL A 57 -19.22 -46.91 34.32
CA VAL A 57 -18.51 -46.01 35.21
C VAL A 57 -17.13 -46.59 35.53
N MET A 58 -16.08 -45.80 35.30
CA MET A 58 -14.75 -45.89 35.93
C MET A 58 -14.35 -44.43 36.18
N GLY A 59 -14.02 -43.97 37.39
CA GLY A 59 -13.19 -44.62 38.39
C GLY A 59 -11.89 -43.82 38.47
N GLY A 60 -11.67 -43.14 39.60
CA GLY A 60 -10.70 -42.06 39.77
C GLY A 60 -9.22 -42.42 39.58
N GLY A 61 -8.42 -41.38 39.36
CA GLY A 61 -6.97 -41.43 39.33
C GLY A 61 -6.38 -40.10 39.77
N SER A 62 -6.01 -40.04 41.04
CA SER A 62 -5.19 -38.99 41.67
C SER A 62 -3.72 -39.16 41.29
N GLY A 63 -3.04 -38.04 40.97
CA GLY A 63 -1.58 -37.94 40.88
C GLY A 63 -1.20 -36.86 39.87
N GLY A 64 -0.25 -35.97 40.10
CA GLY A 64 0.55 -35.66 41.29
C GLY A 64 1.04 -34.22 41.13
N GLN A 65 1.12 -33.49 42.23
CA GLN A 65 1.72 -32.16 42.29
C GLN A 65 3.25 -32.30 42.28
N GLU A 66 3.89 -31.81 41.22
CA GLU A 66 5.33 -31.54 41.23
C GLU A 66 5.55 -30.14 41.82
N SER A 67 6.06 -30.11 43.05
CA SER A 67 6.51 -28.92 43.75
C SER A 67 7.99 -28.66 43.44
N CYS A 68 8.31 -27.48 42.89
CA CYS A 68 9.67 -26.99 42.76
C CYS A 68 10.26 -26.61 44.15
N PRO A 69 11.55 -26.89 44.42
CA PRO A 69 12.18 -26.56 45.69
C PRO A 69 12.71 -25.12 45.65
N MET A 70 12.14 -24.22 46.46
CA MET A 70 12.77 -22.94 46.78
C MET A 70 13.58 -23.08 48.06
N GLY A 71 14.88 -22.80 47.93
CA GLY A 71 15.86 -22.86 49.01
C GLY A 71 15.54 -21.86 50.12
N MET A 72 15.64 -22.36 51.36
CA MET A 72 15.65 -21.54 52.57
C MET A 72 16.99 -20.80 52.69
N GLY A 73 16.89 -19.50 52.96
CA GLY A 73 18.01 -18.68 53.40
C GLY A 73 17.54 -17.50 54.22
N GLY A 74 17.82 -17.55 55.53
CA GLY A 74 18.14 -16.36 56.32
C GLY A 74 17.01 -15.78 57.16
N GLY A 75 17.06 -16.04 58.47
CA GLY A 75 16.11 -15.51 59.43
C GLY A 75 16.29 -14.02 59.73
N GLY A 76 15.18 -13.40 60.07
CA GLY A 76 15.07 -12.07 60.66
C GLY A 76 13.71 -11.99 61.33
N GLY A 77 13.67 -12.33 62.63
CA GLY A 77 12.45 -12.31 63.43
C GLY A 77 11.99 -10.89 63.69
N GLY A 78 10.75 -10.62 63.30
CA GLY A 78 9.97 -9.45 63.70
C GLY A 78 8.51 -9.88 63.78
N ASP A 79 7.98 -9.93 65.00
CA ASP A 79 6.58 -10.22 65.29
C ASP A 79 5.71 -9.03 64.85
N ASP A 80 5.34 -8.98 63.57
CA ASP A 80 4.22 -8.16 63.11
C ASP A 80 3.03 -9.08 62.86
N ALA A 81 2.00 -8.90 63.70
CA ALA A 81 0.73 -9.60 63.62
C ALA A 81 0.19 -9.54 62.18
N HIS A 82 0.00 -10.72 61.58
CA HIS A 82 -0.66 -10.90 60.30
C HIS A 82 -2.09 -10.33 60.36
N ASN A 83 -2.23 -9.05 60.03
CA ASN A 83 -3.48 -8.52 59.53
C ASN A 83 -3.72 -9.20 58.17
N PRO A 84 -4.84 -9.91 57.97
CA PRO A 84 -5.15 -10.46 56.66
C PRO A 84 -5.19 -9.28 55.68
N VAL A 85 -4.28 -9.28 54.71
CA VAL A 85 -4.25 -8.25 53.68
C VAL A 85 -5.56 -8.38 52.93
N ALA A 86 -6.48 -7.43 53.18
CA ALA A 86 -7.76 -7.34 52.48
C ALA A 86 -7.49 -7.46 50.97
N SER A 87 -8.33 -8.22 50.28
CA SER A 87 -8.14 -8.46 48.84
C SER A 87 -8.12 -7.12 48.10
N PHE A 88 -7.42 -7.04 46.97
CA PHE A 88 -7.28 -5.78 46.22
C PHE A 88 -8.63 -5.16 45.85
N GLN A 89 -9.60 -6.02 45.52
CA GLN A 89 -11.01 -5.68 45.29
C GLN A 89 -11.64 -5.05 46.54
N GLU A 90 -11.43 -5.66 47.71
CA GLU A 90 -11.97 -5.21 48.99
C GLU A 90 -11.36 -3.87 49.45
N GLN A 91 -10.07 -3.62 49.18
CA GLN A 91 -9.42 -2.33 49.46
C GLN A 91 -9.97 -1.21 48.58
N PHE A 92 -10.25 -1.48 47.30
CA PHE A 92 -10.90 -0.52 46.41
C PHE A 92 -12.35 -0.26 46.82
N GLU A 93 -13.08 -1.31 47.20
CA GLU A 93 -14.49 -1.20 47.61
C GLU A 93 -14.67 -0.50 48.97
N THR A 94 -13.68 -0.58 49.87
CA THR A 94 -13.75 0.08 51.20
C THR A 94 -13.35 1.55 51.19
N ASP A 95 -12.30 1.94 50.45
CA ASP A 95 -11.90 3.35 50.34
C ASP A 95 -11.24 3.65 48.97
N PRO A 96 -12.06 3.95 47.94
CA PRO A 96 -11.57 4.24 46.60
C PRO A 96 -10.60 5.43 46.55
N GLN A 97 -10.78 6.45 47.41
CA GLN A 97 -9.93 7.64 47.38
C GLN A 97 -8.56 7.39 48.01
N ALA A 98 -8.49 6.68 49.13
CA ALA A 98 -7.20 6.29 49.72
C ALA A 98 -6.44 5.34 48.78
N PHE A 99 -7.16 4.44 48.11
CA PHE A 99 -6.60 3.57 47.10
C PHE A 99 -6.02 4.37 45.91
N LEU A 100 -6.80 5.28 45.32
CA LEU A 100 -6.35 6.13 44.21
C LEU A 100 -5.19 7.04 44.61
N LYS A 101 -5.20 7.59 45.83
CA LYS A 101 -4.09 8.39 46.37
C LYS A 101 -2.82 7.55 46.47
N ARG A 102 -2.91 6.32 46.99
CA ARG A 102 -1.78 5.38 47.11
C ARG A 102 -1.22 4.99 45.73
N MET A 103 -2.10 4.77 44.75
CA MET A 103 -1.71 4.52 43.35
C MET A 103 -1.01 5.75 42.73
N SER A 104 -1.49 6.96 43.01
CA SER A 104 -0.86 8.20 42.55
C SER A 104 0.52 8.41 43.19
N GLU A 105 0.67 8.08 44.48
CA GLU A 105 1.95 8.16 45.20
C GLU A 105 2.95 7.12 44.68
N MET A 106 2.52 5.89 44.36
CA MET A 106 3.36 4.87 43.71
C MET A 106 3.78 5.28 42.29
N SER A 107 2.86 5.85 41.51
CA SER A 107 3.14 6.39 40.18
C SER A 107 4.20 7.49 40.22
N ASN A 108 4.10 8.41 41.20
CA ASN A 108 5.06 9.49 41.38
C ASN A 108 6.43 9.02 41.92
N ALA A 109 6.47 7.88 42.62
CA ALA A 109 7.70 7.27 43.11
C ALA A 109 8.50 6.51 42.03
N GLY A 110 8.02 6.48 40.78
CA GLY A 110 8.66 5.72 39.69
C GLY A 110 8.56 4.20 39.89
N GLY A 111 7.73 3.73 40.81
CA GLY A 111 7.40 2.33 41.00
C GLY A 111 6.26 1.95 40.07
N SER A 112 6.52 1.06 39.11
CA SER A 112 5.44 0.40 38.36
C SER A 112 4.44 -0.19 39.35
N CYS A 113 3.15 0.14 39.20
CA CYS A 113 2.07 -0.38 40.03
C CYS A 113 2.26 -1.88 40.35
N PRO A 114 2.23 -2.30 41.63
CA PRO A 114 2.61 -3.64 42.06
C PRO A 114 1.62 -4.76 41.67
N VAL A 115 0.60 -4.47 40.84
CA VAL A 115 -0.45 -5.43 40.46
C VAL A 115 -0.13 -6.22 39.20
N MET A 116 0.86 -5.83 38.40
CA MET A 116 1.27 -6.62 37.24
C MET A 116 2.77 -6.46 37.05
N SER A 117 3.48 -7.58 36.88
CA SER A 117 4.84 -7.59 36.36
C SER A 117 4.84 -7.17 34.88
N ALA A 118 4.43 -5.92 34.61
CA ALA A 118 4.35 -5.31 33.28
C ALA A 118 5.71 -5.34 32.56
N LYS A 119 6.81 -5.56 33.27
CA LYS A 119 8.13 -5.68 32.65
C LYS A 119 8.28 -6.87 31.68
N TYR A 120 7.55 -7.97 31.87
CA TYR A 120 7.83 -9.21 31.12
C TYR A 120 6.92 -9.46 29.91
N PHE A 121 5.74 -8.85 29.85
CA PHE A 121 4.77 -9.12 28.78
C PHE A 121 4.30 -7.88 28.03
N ASP A 122 4.81 -6.69 28.37
CA ASP A 122 4.44 -5.49 27.63
C ASP A 122 5.27 -5.44 26.33
N PRO A 123 4.62 -5.36 25.14
CA PRO A 123 5.30 -5.26 23.82
C PRO A 123 6.39 -4.18 23.75
N PHE A 124 6.34 -3.25 24.69
CA PHE A 124 7.16 -2.06 24.79
C PHE A 124 8.62 -2.34 25.12
N ASN A 125 8.96 -3.48 25.72
CA ASN A 125 10.33 -3.78 26.12
C ASN A 125 11.11 -4.60 25.09
N GLU A 126 10.53 -4.89 23.92
CA GLU A 126 11.28 -5.56 22.87
C GLU A 126 12.33 -4.61 22.27
N GLU A 127 13.60 -4.82 22.63
CA GLU A 127 14.72 -4.01 22.16
C GLU A 127 15.03 -4.19 20.66
N LYS A 128 14.41 -5.17 19.99
CA LYS A 128 14.73 -5.53 18.60
C LYS A 128 13.50 -5.39 17.70
N LEU A 129 13.36 -4.21 17.11
CA LEU A 129 12.52 -4.03 15.93
C LEU A 129 13.30 -4.42 14.69
N GLU A 130 12.64 -5.11 13.77
CA GLU A 130 13.24 -5.51 12.50
C GLU A 130 13.08 -4.39 11.47
N PHE A 131 14.15 -4.11 10.72
CA PHE A 131 14.07 -3.21 9.58
C PHE A 131 13.31 -3.90 8.45
N GLY A 132 12.27 -3.24 7.92
CA GLY A 132 11.48 -3.76 6.82
C GLY A 132 10.98 -2.67 5.89
N TYR A 133 10.28 -3.10 4.85
CA TYR A 133 9.61 -2.25 3.87
C TYR A 133 8.15 -2.12 4.24
N GLU A 134 7.57 -0.95 3.96
CA GLU A 134 6.15 -0.72 4.17
C GLU A 134 5.32 -1.75 3.41
N CYS A 135 4.50 -2.48 4.16
CA CYS A 135 3.40 -3.27 3.64
C CYS A 135 2.14 -2.39 3.68
N GLN A 136 1.37 -2.35 2.60
CA GLN A 136 0.07 -1.68 2.67
C GLN A 136 -0.90 -2.54 3.50
N TYR A 137 -1.35 -2.02 4.64
CA TYR A 137 -2.44 -2.63 5.38
C TYR A 137 -3.75 -2.52 4.61
N LYS A 138 -4.42 -3.65 4.41
CA LYS A 138 -5.79 -3.70 3.89
C LYS A 138 -6.66 -4.36 4.93
N SER A 139 -7.47 -3.53 5.59
CA SER A 139 -8.47 -4.00 6.54
C SER A 139 -9.43 -5.01 5.90
N ARG A 140 -9.85 -6.02 6.67
CA ARG A 140 -10.97 -6.91 6.31
C ARG A 140 -12.26 -6.14 5.99
N TRP A 141 -12.43 -4.95 6.55
CA TRP A 141 -13.56 -4.05 6.35
C TRP A 141 -13.31 -2.97 5.29
N ALA A 142 -12.15 -2.94 4.64
CA ALA A 142 -11.80 -1.92 3.66
C ALA A 142 -12.81 -1.85 2.51
N PHE A 143 -13.39 -2.98 2.10
CA PHE A 143 -14.39 -3.00 1.03
C PHE A 143 -15.69 -2.29 1.39
N LEU A 144 -16.05 -2.25 2.69
CA LEU A 144 -17.21 -1.50 3.19
C LEU A 144 -16.83 -0.03 3.43
N ILE A 145 -15.71 0.20 4.10
CA ILE A 145 -15.23 1.54 4.48
C ILE A 145 -14.95 2.38 3.21
N ASP A 146 -14.29 1.81 2.21
CA ASP A 146 -13.88 2.50 0.99
C ASP A 146 -14.86 2.37 -0.18
N HIS A 147 -16.05 1.86 0.10
CA HIS A 147 -17.11 1.80 -0.90
C HIS A 147 -17.58 3.21 -1.29
N LYS A 148 -17.32 3.62 -2.53
CA LYS A 148 -17.72 4.94 -3.05
C LYS A 148 -19.12 4.99 -3.66
N GLY A 149 -19.74 3.83 -3.91
CA GLY A 149 -20.99 3.73 -4.66
C GLY A 149 -20.91 4.43 -6.01
N ARG A 150 -21.92 5.26 -6.32
CA ARG A 150 -21.99 6.07 -7.56
C ARG A 150 -21.26 7.41 -7.47
N MET A 151 -20.58 7.70 -6.36
CA MET A 151 -19.89 8.99 -6.19
C MET A 151 -18.57 9.04 -6.94
N THR A 152 -18.19 10.24 -7.37
CA THR A 152 -16.84 10.48 -7.91
C THR A 152 -15.81 10.41 -6.79
N THR A 153 -14.61 9.89 -7.08
CA THR A 153 -13.52 9.73 -6.08
C THR A 153 -13.17 11.07 -5.41
N ARG A 154 -13.17 12.17 -6.16
CA ARG A 154 -12.89 13.51 -5.63
C ARG A 154 -13.95 13.95 -4.61
N LYS A 155 -15.24 13.77 -4.90
CA LYS A 155 -16.33 14.12 -3.98
C LYS A 155 -16.33 13.22 -2.75
N PHE A 156 -16.08 11.93 -2.94
CA PHE A 156 -15.99 10.95 -1.85
C PHE A 156 -14.90 11.32 -0.84
N ARG A 157 -13.66 11.55 -1.29
CA ARG A 157 -12.54 11.96 -0.42
C ARG A 157 -12.78 13.31 0.25
N ALA A 158 -13.41 14.27 -0.44
CA ALA A 158 -13.71 15.57 0.14
C ALA A 158 -14.71 15.52 1.30
N GLN A 159 -15.57 14.49 1.34
CA GLN A 159 -16.62 14.29 2.35
C GLN A 159 -16.23 13.25 3.43
N ARG A 160 -14.97 12.78 3.43
CA ARG A 160 -14.44 11.75 4.33
C ARG A 160 -13.19 12.21 5.11
N LYS A 161 -13.07 13.51 5.38
CA LYS A 161 -11.87 14.06 6.06
C LYS A 161 -11.72 13.49 7.47
N LEU A 162 -12.81 13.44 8.23
CA LEU A 162 -12.81 12.89 9.59
C LEU A 162 -12.57 11.38 9.55
N LEU A 163 -13.32 10.65 8.72
CA LEU A 163 -13.18 9.19 8.63
C LEU A 163 -11.78 8.79 8.12
N ASP A 164 -11.18 9.55 7.22
CA ASP A 164 -9.85 9.26 6.69
C ASP A 164 -8.73 9.61 7.68
N SER A 165 -8.92 10.60 8.55
CA SER A 165 -7.96 10.96 9.62
C SER A 165 -7.95 9.97 10.79
N LEU A 166 -9.03 9.23 11.01
CA LEU A 166 -9.08 8.23 12.08
C LEU A 166 -8.13 7.05 11.80
N PRO A 167 -7.48 6.48 12.83
CA PRO A 167 -6.80 5.19 12.74
C PRO A 167 -7.76 4.07 12.32
N THR A 168 -7.27 3.11 11.55
CA THR A 168 -8.10 2.02 11.02
C THR A 168 -8.73 1.16 12.12
N CYS A 169 -8.02 0.93 13.22
CA CYS A 169 -8.56 0.26 14.42
C CYS A 169 -9.83 0.93 14.98
N LEU A 170 -9.93 2.27 14.93
CA LEU A 170 -11.15 2.97 15.33
C LEU A 170 -12.26 2.85 14.28
N LYS A 171 -11.93 2.83 12.98
CA LYS A 171 -12.93 2.62 11.92
C LYS A 171 -13.58 1.24 12.03
N HIS A 172 -12.82 0.22 12.45
CA HIS A 172 -13.34 -1.14 12.66
C HIS A 172 -14.43 -1.22 13.72
N THR A 173 -14.44 -0.30 14.67
CA THR A 173 -15.44 -0.30 15.75
C THR A 173 -16.88 -0.11 15.26
N LEU A 174 -17.08 0.40 14.03
CA LEU A 174 -18.37 0.43 13.33
C LEU A 174 -18.96 -0.97 13.12
N PHE A 175 -18.10 -1.98 12.98
CA PHE A 175 -18.46 -3.35 12.63
C PHE A 175 -18.30 -4.32 13.80
N HIS A 176 -18.09 -3.80 15.02
CA HIS A 176 -17.95 -4.62 16.21
C HIS A 176 -19.30 -5.24 16.63
N PRO A 177 -19.28 -6.46 17.21
CA PRO A 177 -20.50 -7.14 17.65
C PRO A 177 -21.19 -6.39 18.80
N ASP A 178 -22.50 -6.59 18.89
CA ASP A 178 -23.35 -5.95 19.92
C ASP A 178 -22.96 -6.29 21.36
N ASP A 179 -22.23 -7.39 21.58
CA ASP A 179 -21.75 -7.75 22.92
C ASP A 179 -20.78 -6.70 23.51
N LEU A 180 -20.03 -5.99 22.67
CA LEU A 180 -19.22 -4.85 23.14
C LEU A 180 -20.10 -3.67 23.58
N LYS A 181 -21.31 -3.51 23.04
CA LYS A 181 -22.26 -2.48 23.52
C LYS A 181 -22.71 -2.76 24.96
N LYS A 182 -22.89 -4.03 25.33
CA LYS A 182 -23.18 -4.43 26.72
C LYS A 182 -22.02 -4.08 27.65
N LEU A 183 -20.77 -4.27 27.19
CA LEU A 183 -19.59 -3.86 27.95
C LEU A 183 -19.57 -2.34 28.12
N ARG A 184 -19.82 -1.55 27.07
CA ARG A 184 -19.87 -0.08 27.13
C ARG A 184 -20.86 0.45 28.17
N GLN A 185 -21.90 -0.30 28.54
CA GLN A 185 -22.89 0.10 29.54
C GLN A 185 -22.43 -0.14 30.99
N LYS A 186 -21.39 -0.96 31.21
CA LYS A 186 -20.87 -1.24 32.56
C LYS A 186 -20.28 0.02 33.22
N PRO A 187 -20.26 0.10 34.57
CA PRO A 187 -19.53 1.15 35.26
C PRO A 187 -18.02 1.07 34.96
N PHE A 188 -17.31 2.19 35.11
CA PHE A 188 -15.90 2.29 34.75
C PHE A 188 -15.01 1.29 35.51
N SER A 189 -15.26 1.07 36.80
CA SER A 189 -14.57 0.05 37.59
C SER A 189 -14.66 -1.35 36.97
N GLY A 190 -15.86 -1.75 36.54
CA GLY A 190 -16.06 -3.01 35.84
C GLY A 190 -15.37 -3.05 34.47
N LEU A 191 -15.28 -1.92 33.77
CA LEU A 191 -14.54 -1.83 32.51
C LEU A 191 -13.03 -1.95 32.72
N PHE A 192 -12.50 -1.36 33.78
CA PHE A 192 -11.08 -1.41 34.13
C PHE A 192 -10.60 -2.85 34.34
N PHE A 193 -11.32 -3.66 35.12
CA PHE A 193 -10.98 -5.07 35.30
C PHE A 193 -11.08 -5.89 34.02
N ASN A 194 -12.05 -5.61 33.15
CA ASN A 194 -12.15 -6.29 31.85
C ASN A 194 -11.00 -5.88 30.93
N PHE A 195 -10.61 -4.61 30.94
CA PHE A 195 -9.46 -4.11 30.19
C PHE A 195 -8.19 -4.85 30.59
N ASP A 196 -7.89 -4.94 31.88
CA ASP A 196 -6.63 -5.52 32.35
C ASP A 196 -6.53 -7.00 31.94
N LYS A 197 -7.61 -7.76 32.18
CA LYS A 197 -7.71 -9.16 31.77
C LYS A 197 -7.57 -9.36 30.26
N GLN A 198 -8.29 -8.58 29.45
CA GLN A 198 -8.25 -8.75 27.99
C GLN A 198 -6.91 -8.26 27.41
N LYS A 199 -6.30 -7.23 28.00
CA LYS A 199 -4.98 -6.72 27.61
C LYS A 199 -3.90 -7.74 27.91
N GLU A 200 -3.95 -8.40 29.07
CA GLU A 200 -3.02 -9.48 29.43
C GLU A 200 -3.09 -10.63 28.41
N GLU A 201 -4.30 -11.03 28.03
CA GLU A 201 -4.49 -12.07 27.01
C GLU A 201 -3.96 -11.63 25.63
N ALA A 202 -4.24 -10.39 25.22
CA ALA A 202 -3.70 -9.84 23.98
C ALA A 202 -2.16 -9.79 24.00
N ASN A 203 -1.57 -9.40 25.13
CA ASN A 203 -0.12 -9.39 25.34
C ASN A 203 0.48 -10.81 25.26
N ARG A 204 -0.21 -11.82 25.79
CA ARG A 204 0.19 -13.23 25.68
C ARG A 204 0.24 -13.66 24.21
N ILE A 205 -0.83 -13.40 23.45
CA ILE A 205 -0.93 -13.73 22.02
C ILE A 205 0.13 -12.98 21.20
N TYR A 206 0.39 -11.70 21.54
CA TYR A 206 1.48 -10.93 20.95
C TYR A 206 2.84 -11.60 21.20
N GLY A 207 3.11 -12.06 22.43
CA GLY A 207 4.35 -12.76 22.79
C GLY A 207 4.53 -14.10 22.06
N GLU A 208 3.44 -14.73 21.63
CA GLU A 208 3.45 -15.93 20.78
C GLU A 208 3.74 -15.63 19.30
N GLY A 209 3.80 -14.34 18.93
CA GLY A 209 4.04 -13.88 17.57
C GLY A 209 2.78 -13.81 16.69
N ASP A 210 1.59 -13.99 17.27
CA ASP A 210 0.32 -13.92 16.54
C ASP A 210 -0.24 -12.50 16.56
N TYR A 211 0.43 -11.62 15.82
CA TYR A 211 0.17 -10.19 15.86
C TYR A 211 -1.21 -9.78 15.33
N PHE A 212 -1.81 -10.56 14.41
CA PHE A 212 -3.16 -10.28 13.90
C PHE A 212 -4.22 -10.57 14.93
N GLU A 213 -4.12 -11.70 15.62
CA GLU A 213 -5.08 -12.02 16.68
C GLU A 213 -4.93 -11.05 17.85
N ALA A 214 -3.69 -10.75 18.28
CA ALA A 214 -3.44 -9.74 19.31
C ALA A 214 -4.04 -8.37 18.91
N LEU A 215 -3.87 -7.96 17.65
CA LEU A 215 -4.47 -6.74 17.10
C LEU A 215 -6.00 -6.74 17.27
N GLU A 216 -6.68 -7.82 16.88
CA GLU A 216 -8.15 -7.92 17.04
C GLU A 216 -8.59 -7.79 18.50
N TYR A 217 -7.87 -8.41 19.44
CA TYR A 217 -8.17 -8.26 20.86
C TYR A 217 -7.96 -6.82 21.35
N TYR A 218 -6.85 -6.17 21.00
CA TYR A 218 -6.63 -4.77 21.36
C TYR A 218 -7.69 -3.83 20.76
N GLU A 219 -8.09 -4.07 19.51
CA GLU A 219 -9.15 -3.32 18.83
C GLU A 219 -10.50 -3.46 19.56
N GLN A 220 -10.87 -4.68 19.96
CA GLN A 220 -12.10 -4.92 20.71
C GLN A 220 -12.10 -4.17 22.05
N ILE A 221 -10.99 -4.21 22.79
CA ILE A 221 -10.84 -3.48 24.07
C ILE A 221 -10.94 -1.97 23.83
N LEU A 222 -10.24 -1.45 22.81
CA LEU A 222 -10.30 -0.04 22.41
C LEU A 222 -11.74 0.39 22.15
N GLY A 223 -12.48 -0.44 21.40
CA GLY A 223 -13.88 -0.23 21.05
C GLY A 223 -14.87 -0.18 22.23
N VAL A 224 -14.43 -0.48 23.46
CA VAL A 224 -15.22 -0.31 24.68
C VAL A 224 -15.07 1.10 25.25
N PHE A 225 -13.88 1.71 25.13
CA PHE A 225 -13.60 3.06 25.65
C PHE A 225 -13.87 4.14 24.62
N LYS A 226 -13.59 3.86 23.35
CA LYS A 226 -13.71 4.81 22.25
C LYS A 226 -14.09 4.09 20.95
N TRP A 227 -15.16 4.54 20.31
CA TRP A 227 -15.68 3.89 19.11
C TRP A 227 -16.28 4.90 18.14
N VAL A 228 -16.51 4.44 16.91
CA VAL A 228 -17.23 5.14 15.87
C VAL A 228 -18.57 4.44 15.71
N GLU A 229 -19.65 5.20 15.65
CA GLU A 229 -20.99 4.68 15.37
C GLU A 229 -21.70 5.55 14.34
N PHE A 230 -22.74 4.99 13.72
CA PHE A 230 -23.57 5.74 12.81
C PHE A 230 -24.39 6.79 13.57
N THR A 231 -24.47 8.00 13.03
CA THR A 231 -25.31 9.08 13.57
C THR A 231 -26.79 8.69 13.54
N ASP A 232 -27.22 7.93 12.54
CA ASP A 232 -28.56 7.38 12.41
C ASP A 232 -28.57 5.86 12.74
N PRO A 233 -29.22 5.45 13.84
CA PRO A 233 -29.36 4.04 14.20
C PRO A 233 -30.10 3.21 13.14
N ALA A 234 -31.09 3.78 12.45
CA ALA A 234 -31.85 3.07 11.43
C ALA A 234 -30.95 2.70 10.25
N ARG A 235 -30.07 3.62 9.84
CA ARG A 235 -29.05 3.35 8.84
C ARG A 235 -28.13 2.20 9.22
N ASN A 236 -27.74 2.08 10.49
CA ASN A 236 -26.90 0.96 10.94
C ASN A 236 -27.61 -0.38 10.71
N GLU A 237 -28.89 -0.48 11.08
CA GLU A 237 -29.68 -1.70 10.86
C GLU A 237 -29.88 -1.98 9.37
N ASP A 238 -30.20 -0.95 8.58
CA ASP A 238 -30.43 -1.07 7.13
C ASP A 238 -29.15 -1.44 6.38
N PHE A 239 -27.99 -0.91 6.79
CA PHE A 239 -26.70 -1.19 6.18
C PHE A 239 -26.39 -2.70 6.19
N PHE A 240 -26.64 -3.36 7.33
CA PHE A 240 -26.40 -4.81 7.46
C PHE A 240 -27.55 -5.67 6.93
N LYS A 241 -28.82 -5.23 7.04
CA LYS A 241 -29.98 -6.00 6.58
C LYS A 241 -30.16 -5.94 5.08
N ALA A 242 -30.05 -4.76 4.49
CA ALA A 242 -30.31 -4.55 3.07
C ALA A 242 -29.06 -4.68 2.19
N LEU A 243 -27.87 -4.83 2.81
CA LEU A 243 -26.58 -4.71 2.12
C LEU A 243 -26.55 -3.45 1.23
N ASN A 244 -27.18 -2.37 1.69
CA ASN A 244 -27.20 -1.14 0.93
C ASN A 244 -25.80 -0.53 1.00
N LEU A 245 -25.02 -0.74 -0.05
CA LEU A 245 -23.64 -0.27 -0.19
C LEU A 245 -23.62 1.24 -0.50
N GLU A 246 -24.29 2.03 0.34
CA GLU A 246 -24.13 3.48 0.31
C GLU A 246 -22.79 3.86 0.93
N PRO A 247 -22.10 4.86 0.34
CA PRO A 247 -20.82 5.31 0.87
C PRO A 247 -20.96 5.85 2.29
N ILE A 248 -20.06 5.42 3.19
CA ILE A 248 -19.97 5.94 4.56
C ILE A 248 -19.22 7.29 4.51
N LEU A 249 -19.89 8.36 4.91
CA LEU A 249 -19.36 9.74 4.89
C LEU A 249 -19.24 10.29 6.31
N ASP A 250 -18.51 11.40 6.48
CA ASP A 250 -18.29 12.02 7.79
C ASP A 250 -19.59 12.43 8.49
N LYS A 251 -20.61 12.84 7.73
CA LYS A 251 -21.92 13.22 8.27
C LYS A 251 -22.71 12.03 8.83
N ASP A 252 -22.31 10.81 8.48
CA ASP A 252 -23.01 9.57 8.78
C ASP A 252 -22.48 8.92 10.05
N ILE A 253 -21.35 9.41 10.56
CA ILE A 253 -20.62 8.82 11.68
C ILE A 253 -20.42 9.85 12.79
N VAL A 254 -20.32 9.35 14.01
CA VAL A 254 -19.88 10.12 15.18
C VAL A 254 -18.89 9.29 15.97
N VAL A 255 -17.80 9.94 16.40
CA VAL A 255 -16.84 9.35 17.32
C VAL A 255 -17.41 9.52 18.73
N LYS A 256 -17.67 8.41 19.41
CA LYS A 256 -18.13 8.38 20.80
C LYS A 256 -17.04 7.87 21.72
N GLU A 257 -17.16 8.30 22.96
CA GLU A 257 -16.33 7.85 24.06
C GLU A 257 -17.22 7.42 25.21
N LYS A 258 -16.69 6.58 26.09
CA LYS A 258 -17.39 6.20 27.32
C LYS A 258 -17.65 7.47 28.15
N ASP A 259 -18.93 7.73 28.44
CA ASP A 259 -19.36 8.77 29.35
C ASP A 259 -19.02 8.37 30.80
N LEU A 260 -18.32 9.27 31.48
CA LEU A 260 -17.81 9.12 32.84
C LEU A 260 -18.30 10.27 33.75
N GLY A 261 -19.31 11.03 33.29
CA GLY A 261 -19.84 12.17 34.01
C GLY A 261 -18.78 13.26 34.22
N ASP A 262 -18.71 13.81 35.44
CA ASP A 262 -17.78 14.87 35.82
C ASP A 262 -16.53 14.38 36.55
N ASP A 263 -16.29 13.06 36.58
CA ASP A 263 -15.09 12.49 37.23
C ASP A 263 -13.85 12.66 36.33
N GLU A 264 -13.09 13.73 36.58
CA GLU A 264 -11.86 14.03 35.85
C GLU A 264 -10.78 12.95 36.03
N CYS A 265 -10.77 12.22 37.15
CA CYS A 265 -9.80 11.15 37.38
C CYS A 265 -10.12 9.95 36.48
N GLU A 266 -11.37 9.54 36.39
CA GLU A 266 -11.78 8.46 35.47
C GLU A 266 -11.56 8.86 34.01
N LYS A 267 -11.84 10.13 33.63
CA LYS A 267 -11.56 10.64 32.28
C LYS A 267 -10.09 10.55 31.93
N GLU A 268 -9.20 10.97 32.83
CA GLU A 268 -7.75 10.88 32.65
C GLU A 268 -7.30 9.41 32.53
N MET A 269 -7.78 8.53 33.42
CA MET A 269 -7.49 7.10 33.36
C MET A 269 -7.92 6.48 32.02
N ARG A 270 -9.13 6.80 31.54
CA ARG A 270 -9.63 6.35 30.24
C ARG A 270 -8.72 6.82 29.10
N VAL A 271 -8.29 8.09 29.10
CA VAL A 271 -7.35 8.60 28.09
C VAL A 271 -6.04 7.79 28.11
N ASN A 272 -5.48 7.55 29.30
CA ASN A 272 -4.27 6.75 29.45
C ASN A 272 -4.44 5.30 28.96
N MET A 273 -5.59 4.68 29.21
CA MET A 273 -5.91 3.34 28.71
C MET A 273 -6.03 3.31 27.18
N VAL A 274 -6.71 4.29 26.58
CA VAL A 274 -6.84 4.43 25.12
C VAL A 274 -5.47 4.63 24.47
N VAL A 275 -4.65 5.53 25.02
CA VAL A 275 -3.27 5.77 24.54
C VAL A 275 -2.43 4.49 24.64
N THR A 276 -2.54 3.77 25.74
CA THR A 276 -1.84 2.48 25.93
C THR A 276 -2.25 1.46 24.87
N LEU A 277 -3.54 1.34 24.55
CA LEU A 277 -4.02 0.41 23.50
C LEU A 277 -3.57 0.84 22.11
N LEU A 278 -3.61 2.14 21.79
CA LEU A 278 -3.11 2.65 20.52
C LEU A 278 -1.61 2.35 20.35
N LEU A 279 -0.83 2.46 21.43
CA LEU A 279 0.57 2.05 21.44
C LEU A 279 0.70 0.54 21.19
N SER A 280 -0.02 -0.32 21.91
CA SER A 280 -0.03 -1.78 21.70
C SER A 280 -0.40 -2.18 20.27
N ILE A 281 -1.45 -1.57 19.72
CA ILE A 281 -1.89 -1.75 18.33
C ILE A 281 -0.78 -1.33 17.36
N SER A 282 -0.12 -0.20 17.62
CA SER A 282 0.99 0.26 16.78
C SER A 282 2.17 -0.73 16.74
N TYR A 283 2.46 -1.46 17.83
CA TYR A 283 3.48 -2.52 17.78
C TYR A 283 3.08 -3.68 16.89
N CYS A 284 1.83 -4.12 16.98
CA CYS A 284 1.33 -5.17 16.10
C CYS A 284 1.52 -4.76 14.64
N TYR A 285 1.16 -3.52 14.30
CA TYR A 285 1.40 -2.96 12.98
C TYR A 285 2.89 -2.86 12.62
N ILE A 286 3.78 -2.45 13.53
CA ILE A 286 5.23 -2.41 13.30
C ILE A 286 5.78 -3.81 13.00
N LYS A 287 5.38 -4.83 13.77
CA LYS A 287 5.81 -6.23 13.57
C LYS A 287 5.31 -6.83 12.27
N LEU A 288 4.21 -6.31 11.74
CA LEU A 288 3.65 -6.68 10.44
C LEU A 288 4.12 -5.76 9.30
N HIS A 289 5.01 -4.81 9.59
CA HIS A 289 5.51 -3.79 8.67
C HIS A 289 4.41 -2.90 8.06
N TYR A 290 3.31 -2.68 8.78
CA TYR A 290 2.23 -1.74 8.45
C TYR A 290 2.50 -0.36 9.06
N TYR A 291 3.63 0.25 8.72
CA TYR A 291 4.12 1.49 9.31
C TYR A 291 3.16 2.66 9.12
N GLY A 292 2.46 2.76 7.98
CA GLY A 292 1.49 3.83 7.74
C GLY A 292 0.30 3.81 8.71
N GLU A 293 -0.19 2.63 9.07
CA GLU A 293 -1.27 2.48 10.07
C GLU A 293 -0.77 2.62 11.50
N ALA A 294 0.46 2.16 11.77
CA ALA A 294 1.13 2.39 13.04
C ALA A 294 1.31 3.90 13.30
N MET A 295 1.72 4.68 12.29
CA MET A 295 1.84 6.14 12.40
C MET A 295 0.51 6.80 12.74
N LYS A 296 -0.60 6.45 12.06
CA LYS A 296 -1.92 7.00 12.37
C LYS A 296 -2.34 6.75 13.82
N CYS A 297 -2.08 5.54 14.34
CA CYS A 297 -2.36 5.21 15.74
C CYS A 297 -1.58 6.12 16.71
N LEU A 298 -0.29 6.37 16.41
CA LEU A 298 0.57 7.20 17.25
C LEU A 298 0.27 8.69 17.12
N ASP A 299 -0.06 9.17 15.92
CA ASP A 299 -0.52 10.54 15.70
C ASP A 299 -1.77 10.79 16.53
N TYR A 300 -2.74 9.88 16.48
CA TYR A 300 -3.95 9.96 17.30
C TYR A 300 -3.65 9.87 18.81
N ALA A 301 -2.72 9.00 19.22
CA ALA A 301 -2.29 8.92 20.62
C ALA A 301 -1.65 10.22 21.12
N ILE A 302 -0.85 10.89 20.27
CA ILE A 302 -0.23 12.19 20.57
C ILE A 302 -1.28 13.30 20.65
N GLU A 303 -2.30 13.28 19.79
CA GLU A 303 -3.44 14.21 19.87
C GLU A 303 -4.19 14.08 21.20
N LEU A 304 -4.38 12.85 21.69
CA LEU A 304 -5.05 12.59 22.96
C LEU A 304 -4.19 12.93 24.18
N ALA A 305 -2.90 12.60 24.14
CA ALA A 305 -1.97 12.83 25.22
C ALA A 305 -0.63 13.39 24.70
N PRO A 306 -0.54 14.72 24.49
CA PRO A 306 0.67 15.37 23.96
C PRO A 306 1.92 15.23 24.85
N ILE A 307 1.74 14.80 26.10
CA ILE A 307 2.80 14.55 27.08
C ILE A 307 3.35 13.12 27.02
N ALA A 308 2.75 12.22 26.24
CA ALA A 308 3.12 10.81 26.16
C ALA A 308 4.45 10.63 25.39
N ALA A 309 5.57 10.64 26.12
CA ALA A 309 6.93 10.46 25.56
C ALA A 309 7.05 9.20 24.69
N ASP A 310 6.43 8.09 25.11
CA ASP A 310 6.47 6.82 24.39
C ASP A 310 5.87 6.91 22.99
N ALA A 311 4.81 7.70 22.79
CA ALA A 311 4.20 7.84 21.48
C ALA A 311 5.13 8.53 20.47
N TYR A 312 5.83 9.59 20.88
CA TYR A 312 6.87 10.22 20.07
C TYR A 312 8.03 9.27 19.79
N PHE A 313 8.51 8.56 20.82
CA PHE A 313 9.57 7.59 20.68
C PHE A 313 9.23 6.49 19.66
N ARG A 314 8.03 5.91 19.73
CA ARG A 314 7.61 4.88 18.77
C ARG A 314 7.40 5.43 17.37
N ARG A 315 6.92 6.67 17.22
CA ARG A 315 6.76 7.29 15.90
C ARG A 315 8.13 7.55 15.25
N SER A 316 9.12 7.93 16.06
CA SER A 316 10.52 7.99 15.65
C SER A 316 11.05 6.62 15.19
N GLN A 317 10.82 5.57 15.99
CA GLN A 317 11.26 4.21 15.64
C GLN A 317 10.64 3.72 14.34
N ILE A 318 9.35 3.97 14.08
CA ILE A 318 8.71 3.59 12.81
C ILE A 318 9.47 4.16 11.62
N ARG A 319 9.76 5.47 11.64
CA ARG A 319 10.52 6.12 10.56
C ARG A 319 11.93 5.57 10.44
N THR A 320 12.59 5.25 11.56
CA THR A 320 13.94 4.67 11.55
C THR A 320 13.96 3.26 10.94
N HIS A 321 12.97 2.43 11.26
CA HIS A 321 12.97 1.01 10.87
C HIS A 321 12.31 0.76 9.49
N ASN A 322 11.57 1.74 8.96
CA ASN A 322 11.09 1.70 7.59
C ASN A 322 12.25 1.96 6.62
N ARG A 323 12.63 0.96 5.84
CA ARG A 323 13.70 1.05 4.83
C ARG A 323 13.38 1.99 3.66
N LEU A 324 12.12 2.36 3.50
CA LEU A 324 11.69 3.35 2.51
C LEU A 324 11.77 4.79 3.03
N ALA A 325 12.18 4.99 4.29
CA ALA A 325 12.26 6.33 4.85
C ALA A 325 13.31 7.19 4.14
N THR A 326 12.88 8.38 3.74
CA THR A 326 13.74 9.43 3.20
C THR A 326 14.54 10.11 4.32
N ILE A 327 15.62 10.83 3.98
CA ILE A 327 16.38 11.60 4.98
C ILE A 327 15.48 12.64 5.66
N ALA A 328 14.55 13.25 4.92
CA ALA A 328 13.56 14.17 5.46
C ALA A 328 12.69 13.51 6.55
N GLU A 329 12.23 12.28 6.32
CA GLU A 329 11.46 11.53 7.31
C GLU A 329 12.32 11.12 8.52
N LEU A 330 13.58 10.75 8.31
CA LEU A 330 14.51 10.46 9.40
C LEU A 330 14.79 11.70 10.27
N ARG A 331 14.79 12.91 9.69
CA ARG A 331 14.87 14.16 10.45
C ARG A 331 13.65 14.40 11.32
N LEU A 332 12.45 14.17 10.79
CA LEU A 332 11.22 14.19 11.60
C LEU A 332 11.28 13.14 12.72
N ALA A 333 11.94 12.00 12.48
CA ALA A 333 12.20 11.00 13.52
C ALA A 333 13.14 11.53 14.61
N VAL A 334 14.14 12.35 14.28
CA VAL A 334 15.03 13.01 15.26
C VAL A 334 14.26 14.02 16.09
N GLU A 335 13.37 14.80 15.48
CA GLU A 335 12.48 15.73 16.21
C GLU A 335 11.61 15.01 17.24
N ASP A 336 11.01 13.88 16.85
CA ASP A 336 10.22 13.05 17.76
C ASP A 336 11.08 12.42 18.86
N ALA A 337 12.30 11.97 18.54
CA ALA A 337 13.22 11.46 19.54
C ALA A 337 13.63 12.56 20.55
N ASN A 338 13.87 13.79 20.08
CA ASN A 338 14.14 14.94 20.94
C ASN A 338 12.96 15.23 21.87
N LYS A 339 11.73 15.24 21.35
CA LYS A 339 10.53 15.41 22.18
C LYS A 339 10.42 14.31 23.24
N ALA A 340 10.69 13.05 22.90
CA ALA A 340 10.69 11.97 23.88
C ALA A 340 11.74 12.19 25.00
N VAL A 341 12.97 12.58 24.63
CA VAL A 341 14.06 12.90 25.57
C VAL A 341 13.70 14.09 26.47
N GLU A 342 13.14 15.16 25.91
CA GLU A 342 12.72 16.35 26.67
C GLU A 342 11.65 16.02 27.71
N ARG A 343 10.69 15.15 27.36
CA ARG A 343 9.60 14.75 28.25
C ARG A 343 10.06 13.81 29.37
N ARG A 344 11.05 12.95 29.10
CA ARG A 344 11.59 11.97 30.05
C ARG A 344 13.13 11.90 29.97
N PRO A 345 13.85 12.92 30.48
CA PRO A 345 15.30 13.04 30.31
C PRO A 345 16.11 12.00 31.08
N LYS A 346 15.51 11.34 32.08
CA LYS A 346 16.18 10.28 32.87
C LYS A 346 16.24 8.94 32.13
N ASP A 347 15.38 8.74 31.14
CA ASP A 347 15.27 7.49 30.41
C ASP A 347 16.32 7.40 29.29
N LYS A 348 17.40 6.67 29.57
CA LYS A 348 18.53 6.50 28.65
C LYS A 348 18.15 5.84 27.32
N ILE A 349 17.02 5.12 27.25
CA ILE A 349 16.57 4.46 26.03
C ILE A 349 16.29 5.46 24.91
N TYR A 350 15.67 6.61 25.22
CA TYR A 350 15.36 7.62 24.21
C TYR A 350 16.64 8.29 23.68
N GLN A 351 17.60 8.57 24.56
CA GLN A 351 18.89 9.13 24.15
C GLN A 351 19.68 8.13 23.28
N LYS A 352 19.74 6.86 23.68
CA LYS A 352 20.40 5.81 22.88
C LYS A 352 19.79 5.67 21.48
N HIS A 353 18.46 5.75 21.38
CA HIS A 353 17.77 5.70 20.09
C HIS A 353 18.06 6.93 19.24
N LYS A 354 18.05 8.12 19.84
CA LYS A 354 18.45 9.36 19.16
C LYS A 354 19.86 9.24 18.58
N ASP A 355 20.83 8.80 19.39
CA ASP A 355 22.22 8.65 18.95
C ASP A 355 22.34 7.62 17.81
N HIS A 356 21.59 6.50 17.91
CA HIS A 356 21.53 5.48 16.86
C HIS A 356 20.92 6.02 15.55
N LEU A 357 19.87 6.82 15.65
CA LEU A 357 19.19 7.43 14.52
C LEU A 357 20.09 8.46 13.81
N GLU A 358 20.78 9.33 14.57
CA GLU A 358 21.74 10.28 14.01
C GLU A 358 22.86 9.56 13.25
N HIS A 359 23.40 8.47 13.82
CA HIS A 359 24.38 7.62 13.14
C HIS A 359 23.81 6.95 11.87
N THR A 360 22.55 6.51 11.92
CA THR A 360 21.85 5.92 10.76
C THR A 360 21.72 6.92 9.61
N ILE A 361 21.32 8.17 9.92
CA ILE A 361 21.24 9.26 8.95
C ILE A 361 22.62 9.53 8.32
N GLN A 362 23.68 9.64 9.12
CA GLN A 362 25.02 9.86 8.58
C GLN A 362 25.45 8.72 7.64
N ASN A 363 25.17 7.47 8.01
CA ASN A 363 25.50 6.32 7.18
C ASN A 363 24.71 6.29 5.86
N GLN A 364 23.44 6.69 5.88
CA GLN A 364 22.63 6.77 4.66
C GLN A 364 23.16 7.86 3.72
N LEU A 365 23.43 9.05 4.24
CA LEU A 365 24.04 10.15 3.48
C LEU A 365 25.36 9.73 2.84
N MET A 366 26.25 9.08 3.59
CA MET A 366 27.53 8.60 3.04
C MET A 366 27.34 7.56 1.94
N LYS A 367 26.39 6.64 2.08
CA LYS A 367 26.08 5.64 1.04
C LYS A 367 25.56 6.28 -0.25
N GLU A 368 24.73 7.32 -0.13
CA GLU A 368 24.19 8.05 -1.28
C GLU A 368 25.27 8.88 -1.99
N VAL A 369 26.12 9.57 -1.22
CA VAL A 369 27.32 10.25 -1.76
C VAL A 369 28.23 9.27 -2.51
N ASP A 370 28.55 8.12 -1.91
CA ASP A 370 29.38 7.09 -2.54
C ASP A 370 28.74 6.53 -3.81
N PHE A 371 27.42 6.38 -3.81
CA PHE A 371 26.66 5.91 -4.97
C PHE A 371 26.76 6.90 -6.13
N ILE A 372 26.51 8.19 -5.87
CA ILE A 372 26.59 9.27 -6.86
C ILE A 372 28.00 9.38 -7.42
N ASN A 373 29.03 9.37 -6.56
CA ASN A 373 30.43 9.43 -6.97
C ASN A 373 30.78 8.31 -7.96
N LYS A 374 30.35 7.07 -7.66
CA LYS A 374 30.57 5.91 -8.54
C LYS A 374 29.83 6.01 -9.87
N LEU A 375 28.63 6.61 -9.90
CA LEU A 375 27.88 6.81 -11.14
C LEU A 375 28.54 7.86 -12.02
N VAL A 376 28.94 8.99 -11.44
CA VAL A 376 29.61 10.09 -12.14
C VAL A 376 30.95 9.63 -12.72
N GLU A 377 31.77 8.91 -11.93
CA GLU A 377 33.03 8.34 -12.39
C GLU A 377 32.83 7.41 -13.60
N LYS A 378 31.85 6.49 -13.51
CA LYS A 378 31.52 5.59 -14.64
C LYS A 378 31.04 6.34 -15.87
N ALA A 379 30.23 7.38 -15.69
CA ALA A 379 29.73 8.21 -16.79
C ALA A 379 30.88 8.93 -17.50
N GLN A 380 31.77 9.58 -16.75
CA GLN A 380 32.95 10.26 -17.31
C GLN A 380 33.86 9.28 -18.07
N ASN A 381 34.13 8.10 -17.49
CA ASN A 381 34.93 7.05 -18.13
C ASN A 381 34.30 6.57 -19.45
N GLN A 382 32.97 6.41 -19.50
CA GLN A 382 32.28 6.04 -20.74
C GLN A 382 32.33 7.15 -21.79
N ILE A 383 32.21 8.42 -21.39
CA ILE A 383 32.35 9.57 -22.30
C ILE A 383 33.75 9.60 -22.90
N GLU A 384 34.79 9.44 -22.08
CA GLU A 384 36.17 9.44 -22.53
C GLU A 384 36.43 8.27 -23.50
N LEU A 385 35.94 7.06 -23.16
CA LEU A 385 36.06 5.90 -24.03
C LEU A 385 35.37 6.13 -25.39
N ARG A 386 34.16 6.72 -25.40
CA ARG A 386 33.47 7.09 -26.64
C ARG A 386 34.28 8.08 -27.47
N LYS A 387 34.89 9.10 -26.83
CA LYS A 387 35.77 10.08 -27.51
C LYS A 387 36.98 9.38 -28.14
N ARG A 388 37.64 8.47 -27.43
CA ARG A 388 38.77 7.67 -27.94
C ARG A 388 38.35 6.78 -29.13
N ILE A 389 37.21 6.09 -29.04
CA ILE A 389 36.68 5.26 -30.14
C ILE A 389 36.35 6.12 -31.38
N GLN A 390 35.74 7.29 -31.19
CA GLN A 390 35.45 8.21 -32.29
C GLN A 390 36.73 8.73 -32.95
N HIS A 391 37.75 9.07 -32.17
CA HIS A 391 39.06 9.47 -32.68
C HIS A 391 39.71 8.35 -33.50
N MET A 392 39.72 7.11 -32.98
CA MET A 392 40.22 5.93 -33.70
C MET A 392 39.45 5.67 -35.01
N LYS A 393 38.13 5.83 -35.03
CA LYS A 393 37.32 5.73 -36.25
C LYS A 393 37.67 6.80 -37.28
N LYS A 394 37.97 8.04 -36.84
CA LYS A 394 38.43 9.11 -37.73
C LYS A 394 39.79 8.78 -38.34
N LEU A 395 40.75 8.33 -37.53
CA LEU A 395 42.08 7.91 -37.99
C LEU A 395 41.99 6.74 -38.98
N ARG A 396 41.16 5.72 -38.70
CA ARG A 396 40.93 4.59 -39.61
C ARG A 396 40.35 5.04 -40.95
N LYS A 397 39.36 5.92 -40.95
CA LYS A 397 38.80 6.49 -42.20
C LYS A 397 39.83 7.28 -42.99
N GLN A 398 40.71 8.02 -42.32
CA GLN A 398 41.80 8.74 -42.98
C GLN A 398 42.83 7.77 -43.59
N ALA A 399 43.19 6.70 -42.87
CA ALA A 399 44.06 5.64 -43.38
C ALA A 399 43.45 4.90 -44.58
N GLU A 400 42.16 4.55 -44.52
CA GLU A 400 41.44 3.92 -45.65
C GLU A 400 41.40 4.84 -46.88
N LYS A 401 41.17 6.15 -46.69
CA LYS A 401 41.24 7.13 -47.78
C LYS A 401 42.65 7.25 -48.36
N ALA A 402 43.68 7.26 -47.53
CA ALA A 402 45.07 7.29 -47.98
C ALA A 402 45.45 6.03 -48.77
N GLN A 403 44.98 4.85 -48.33
CA GLN A 403 45.18 3.59 -49.04
C GLN A 403 44.45 3.57 -50.39
N LYS A 404 43.21 4.06 -50.45
CA LYS A 404 42.47 4.20 -51.72
C LYS A 404 43.18 5.15 -52.68
N ALA A 405 43.62 6.31 -52.20
CA ALA A 405 44.38 7.26 -53.02
C ALA A 405 45.71 6.69 -53.52
N GLN A 406 46.36 5.81 -52.77
CA GLN A 406 47.57 5.10 -53.23
C GLN A 406 47.24 4.03 -54.28
N LYS A 407 46.13 3.30 -54.15
CA LYS A 407 45.67 2.35 -55.16
C LYS A 407 45.28 3.05 -56.46
N GLU A 408 44.49 4.12 -56.38
CA GLU A 408 44.11 4.92 -57.56
C GLU A 408 45.33 5.50 -58.29
N LYS A 409 46.40 5.86 -57.57
CA LYS A 409 47.65 6.26 -58.21
C LYS A 409 48.33 5.09 -58.93
N LYS A 410 48.34 3.90 -58.32
CA LYS A 410 48.94 2.70 -58.91
C LYS A 410 48.15 2.19 -60.12
N ASP A 411 46.83 2.25 -60.06
CA ASP A 411 45.93 1.80 -61.13
C ASP A 411 45.96 2.78 -62.32
N LYS A 412 46.13 4.09 -62.07
CA LYS A 412 46.39 5.08 -63.13
C LYS A 412 47.72 4.89 -63.86
N ASP A 413 48.70 4.23 -63.23
CA ASP A 413 49.96 3.88 -63.87
C ASP A 413 49.88 2.54 -64.64
N SER A 414 48.78 1.78 -64.52
CA SER A 414 48.61 0.46 -65.17
C SER A 414 47.56 0.38 -66.29
N ASP A 415 46.65 1.37 -66.43
CA ASP A 415 45.55 1.31 -67.39
C ASP A 415 45.67 2.35 -68.54
N GLU A 416 46.74 2.26 -69.34
CA GLU A 416 46.82 2.93 -70.65
C GLU A 416 46.11 2.13 -71.78
N GLU A 417 45.47 0.98 -71.49
CA GLU A 417 44.69 0.21 -72.47
C GLU A 417 43.38 -0.33 -71.87
N GLY A 418 42.25 0.32 -72.12
CA GLY A 418 40.94 -0.30 -71.90
C GLY A 418 39.80 0.63 -71.48
N LYS A 419 39.24 1.36 -72.45
CA LYS A 419 38.06 2.21 -72.26
C LYS A 419 36.79 1.35 -72.16
N GLY A 420 36.25 1.18 -70.95
CA GLY A 420 34.99 0.47 -70.69
C GLY A 420 34.06 1.29 -69.80
N ASP A 421 32.90 1.63 -70.34
CA ASP A 421 31.89 2.55 -69.81
C ASP A 421 30.95 1.80 -68.85
N CYS A 422 30.98 2.10 -67.55
CA CYS A 422 30.02 1.55 -66.56
C CYS A 422 29.58 2.65 -65.59
N SER A 423 28.35 3.11 -65.78
CA SER A 423 27.57 3.95 -64.88
C SER A 423 26.90 3.09 -63.81
N ASP A 424 27.13 3.35 -62.52
CA ASP A 424 26.26 2.86 -61.44
C ASP A 424 26.18 3.90 -60.30
N ASP A 425 25.05 4.61 -60.32
CA ASP A 425 24.52 5.49 -59.27
C ASP A 425 23.78 4.63 -58.22
N ASP A 426 24.38 4.30 -57.06
CA ASP A 426 23.60 4.07 -55.83
C ASP A 426 24.47 4.02 -54.54
N CYS A 427 24.66 5.16 -53.85
CA CYS A 427 25.41 5.21 -52.58
C CYS A 427 24.68 6.04 -51.49
N GLY A 428 23.34 6.04 -51.48
CA GLY A 428 22.57 7.15 -50.91
C GLY A 428 21.91 7.03 -49.53
N HIS A 429 22.06 5.98 -48.69
CA HIS A 429 21.11 5.83 -47.55
C HIS A 429 21.61 5.42 -46.14
N ALA A 430 22.92 5.42 -45.83
CA ALA A 430 23.39 4.84 -44.54
C ALA A 430 23.36 5.75 -43.29
N HIS A 431 22.96 7.03 -43.37
CA HIS A 431 23.20 7.99 -42.27
C HIS A 431 22.03 8.26 -41.29
N ALA A 432 20.79 7.83 -41.58
CA ALA A 432 19.63 8.18 -40.76
C ALA A 432 19.42 7.28 -39.51
N LYS A 433 19.86 6.03 -39.50
CA LYS A 433 19.51 5.04 -38.43
C LYS A 433 20.15 5.27 -37.05
N LYS A 434 21.12 6.18 -36.90
CA LYS A 434 21.95 6.25 -35.68
C LYS A 434 21.42 7.15 -34.58
N LYS A 435 20.45 8.03 -34.86
CA LYS A 435 19.84 8.88 -33.84
C LYS A 435 18.82 8.10 -33.00
N ASP A 436 18.14 7.14 -33.61
CA ASP A 436 17.02 6.44 -32.96
C ASP A 436 17.47 5.45 -31.87
N GLU A 437 18.68 4.87 -31.98
CA GLU A 437 19.21 3.94 -30.96
C GLU A 437 19.57 4.63 -29.62
N GLU A 438 19.94 5.92 -29.62
CA GLU A 438 20.27 6.62 -28.36
C GLU A 438 19.04 7.15 -27.61
N GLU A 439 17.89 7.25 -28.27
CA GLU A 439 16.63 7.70 -27.66
C GLU A 439 15.89 6.55 -26.97
N LEU A 440 16.02 5.32 -27.50
CA LEU A 440 15.46 4.10 -26.90
C LEU A 440 16.03 3.77 -25.50
N ASP A 441 17.30 4.07 -25.25
CA ASP A 441 17.99 3.77 -23.97
C ASP A 441 17.50 4.64 -22.78
N LEU A 442 16.68 5.68 -23.02
CA LEU A 442 16.17 6.59 -21.99
C LEU A 442 14.76 6.23 -21.49
N LYS A 443 14.03 5.35 -22.18
CA LYS A 443 12.70 4.91 -21.74
C LYS A 443 12.87 3.97 -20.55
N TYR A 444 11.99 4.12 -19.55
CA TYR A 444 11.89 3.17 -18.43
C TYR A 444 11.84 1.74 -18.98
N PRO A 445 12.75 0.83 -18.56
CA PRO A 445 12.78 -0.53 -19.10
C PRO A 445 11.41 -1.18 -18.93
N GLU A 446 10.81 -1.65 -20.02
CA GLU A 446 9.45 -2.19 -19.99
C GLU A 446 9.39 -3.44 -19.10
N GLU A 447 10.50 -4.14 -18.93
CA GLU A 447 10.69 -5.29 -18.05
C GLU A 447 10.53 -4.92 -16.57
N CYS A 448 10.90 -3.71 -16.15
CA CYS A 448 10.76 -3.27 -14.77
C CYS A 448 9.27 -3.12 -14.36
N ARG A 449 8.37 -2.88 -15.33
CA ARG A 449 6.92 -2.81 -15.08
C ARG A 449 6.35 -4.15 -14.60
N VAL A 450 6.99 -5.26 -14.92
CA VAL A 450 6.63 -6.58 -14.38
C VAL A 450 6.79 -6.60 -12.87
N LEU A 451 7.84 -5.97 -12.34
CA LEU A 451 8.09 -5.92 -10.90
C LEU A 451 7.10 -4.99 -10.18
N ASP A 452 6.66 -3.90 -10.81
CA ASP A 452 5.57 -3.07 -10.28
C ASP A 452 4.28 -3.89 -10.12
N ILE A 453 3.95 -4.71 -11.13
CA ILE A 453 2.81 -5.63 -11.07
C ILE A 453 3.02 -6.66 -9.96
N MET A 454 4.22 -7.23 -9.82
CA MET A 454 4.52 -8.17 -8.73
C MET A 454 4.30 -7.55 -7.35
N ARG A 455 4.77 -6.33 -7.12
CA ARG A 455 4.57 -5.60 -5.86
C ARG A 455 3.09 -5.52 -5.51
N ASP A 456 2.27 -5.11 -6.48
CA ASP A 456 0.83 -4.96 -6.28
C ASP A 456 0.16 -6.32 -6.02
N LYS A 457 0.64 -7.39 -6.67
CA LYS A 457 0.15 -8.76 -6.45
C LYS A 457 0.54 -9.36 -5.11
N TYR A 458 1.70 -9.03 -4.57
CA TYR A 458 2.02 -9.41 -3.18
C TYR A 458 1.05 -8.78 -2.18
N HIS A 459 0.66 -7.52 -2.38
CA HIS A 459 -0.34 -6.88 -1.52
C HIS A 459 -1.73 -7.52 -1.65
N GLU A 460 -2.12 -7.97 -2.85
CA GLU A 460 -3.33 -8.77 -3.05
C GLU A 460 -3.23 -10.12 -2.33
N ALA A 461 -2.08 -10.79 -2.42
CA ALA A 461 -1.88 -12.09 -1.80
C ALA A 461 -1.93 -12.03 -0.27
N ILE A 462 -1.23 -11.08 0.33
CA ILE A 462 -1.27 -10.84 1.78
C ILE A 462 -2.71 -10.57 2.22
N ARG A 463 -3.45 -9.73 1.48
CA ARG A 463 -4.85 -9.45 1.78
C ARG A 463 -5.71 -10.71 1.73
N PHE A 464 -5.62 -11.49 0.67
CA PHE A 464 -6.43 -12.71 0.55
C PHE A 464 -6.17 -13.69 1.70
N PHE A 465 -4.91 -13.90 2.09
CA PHE A 465 -4.63 -14.80 3.24
C PHE A 465 -5.10 -14.24 4.58
N THR A 466 -5.15 -12.91 4.69
CA THR A 466 -5.79 -12.23 5.82
C THR A 466 -7.29 -12.55 5.83
N ASP A 467 -7.96 -12.42 4.68
CA ASP A 467 -9.40 -12.64 4.53
C ASP A 467 -9.79 -14.13 4.74
N THR A 468 -8.93 -15.08 4.35
CA THR A 468 -9.14 -16.52 4.59
C THR A 468 -8.71 -16.98 5.99
N ASN A 469 -8.17 -16.09 6.83
CA ASN A 469 -7.62 -16.39 8.15
C ASN A 469 -6.53 -17.49 8.12
N ASP A 470 -5.78 -17.61 7.03
CA ASP A 470 -4.64 -18.53 6.92
C ASP A 470 -3.36 -17.83 7.38
N LYS A 471 -3.19 -17.77 8.69
CA LYS A 471 -2.10 -17.05 9.36
C LYS A 471 -0.71 -17.50 8.89
N LYS A 472 -0.53 -18.79 8.60
CA LYS A 472 0.77 -19.33 8.17
C LYS A 472 1.13 -18.82 6.78
N GLN A 473 0.19 -18.89 5.84
CA GLN A 473 0.40 -18.39 4.48
C GLN A 473 0.51 -16.87 4.45
N GLN A 474 -0.24 -16.16 5.28
CA GLN A 474 -0.14 -14.71 5.43
C GLN A 474 1.27 -14.29 5.87
N MET A 475 1.81 -14.89 6.95
CA MET A 475 3.17 -14.59 7.42
C MET A 475 4.24 -14.97 6.39
N LEU A 476 4.03 -16.06 5.65
CA LEU A 476 4.90 -16.44 4.55
C LEU A 476 4.87 -15.42 3.41
N ALA A 477 3.68 -14.94 3.03
CA ALA A 477 3.50 -13.92 2.00
C ALA A 477 4.14 -12.58 2.42
N VAL A 478 4.03 -12.17 3.69
CA VAL A 478 4.72 -10.99 4.23
C VAL A 478 6.24 -11.17 4.15
N LYS A 479 6.78 -12.31 4.57
CA LYS A 479 8.22 -12.59 4.49
C LYS A 479 8.75 -12.58 3.05
N GLU A 480 8.02 -13.19 2.13
CA GLU A 480 8.37 -13.19 0.70
C GLU A 480 8.29 -11.78 0.10
N PHE A 481 7.27 -10.98 0.48
CA PHE A 481 7.20 -9.59 0.10
C PHE A 481 8.40 -8.78 0.63
N GLN A 482 8.81 -8.97 1.88
CA GLN A 482 9.98 -8.27 2.43
C GLN A 482 11.28 -8.59 1.65
N LYS A 483 11.46 -9.86 1.22
CA LYS A 483 12.57 -10.24 0.33
C LYS A 483 12.47 -9.59 -1.05
N PHE A 484 11.28 -9.63 -1.65
CA PHE A 484 11.01 -8.98 -2.93
C PHE A 484 11.27 -7.46 -2.84
N ALA A 485 10.76 -6.79 -1.81
CA ALA A 485 10.91 -5.36 -1.59
C ALA A 485 12.38 -4.98 -1.35
N TYR A 486 13.16 -5.84 -0.68
CA TYR A 486 14.62 -5.66 -0.59
C TYR A 486 15.28 -5.64 -1.96
N PHE A 487 15.01 -6.64 -2.79
CA PHE A 487 15.54 -6.67 -4.15
C PHE A 487 15.05 -5.46 -4.97
N TYR A 488 13.76 -5.19 -4.95
CA TYR A 488 13.11 -4.15 -5.73
C TYR A 488 13.61 -2.76 -5.35
N HIS A 489 13.71 -2.41 -4.06
CA HIS A 489 14.11 -1.06 -3.63
C HIS A 489 15.62 -0.88 -3.45
N GLU A 490 16.32 -1.80 -2.78
CA GLU A 490 17.75 -1.59 -2.44
C GLU A 490 18.70 -1.93 -3.59
N LYS A 491 18.40 -2.97 -4.36
CA LYS A 491 19.26 -3.41 -5.46
C LYS A 491 18.91 -2.66 -6.73
N MET A 492 17.62 -2.67 -7.10
CA MET A 492 17.18 -2.14 -8.40
C MET A 492 16.66 -0.70 -8.30
N GLY A 493 15.83 -0.41 -7.29
CA GLY A 493 15.11 0.86 -7.14
C GLY A 493 16.03 2.06 -7.14
N LYS A 494 17.19 1.96 -6.48
CA LYS A 494 18.23 3.01 -6.49
C LYS A 494 18.73 3.40 -7.88
N TYR A 495 18.63 2.55 -8.89
CA TYR A 495 18.99 2.92 -10.26
C TYR A 495 17.78 3.44 -11.02
N ILE A 496 16.60 2.90 -10.76
CA ILE A 496 15.36 3.23 -11.46
C ILE A 496 14.83 4.61 -11.07
N THR A 497 14.81 4.91 -9.77
CA THR A 497 14.21 6.13 -9.24
C THR A 497 15.21 7.26 -9.08
N PHE A 498 16.50 7.01 -9.36
CA PHE A 498 17.53 8.02 -9.22
C PHE A 498 17.46 9.04 -10.34
N ASP A 499 17.12 10.27 -9.98
CA ASP A 499 17.20 11.43 -10.84
C ASP A 499 18.41 12.29 -10.42
N PRO A 500 19.43 12.45 -11.27
CA PRO A 500 20.57 13.29 -10.95
C PRO A 500 20.22 14.80 -10.84
N GLN A 501 19.02 15.22 -11.23
CA GLN A 501 18.54 16.60 -11.05
C GLN A 501 17.82 16.83 -9.71
N ASP A 502 17.37 15.77 -9.05
CA ASP A 502 16.62 15.82 -7.79
C ASP A 502 17.44 15.18 -6.66
N ILE A 503 18.68 15.65 -6.49
CA ILE A 503 19.56 15.21 -5.40
C ILE A 503 19.26 16.06 -4.17
N GLU A 504 18.97 15.42 -3.04
CA GLU A 504 18.73 16.11 -1.77
C GLU A 504 19.91 17.04 -1.40
N ASP A 505 19.61 18.26 -0.90
CA ASP A 505 20.60 19.31 -0.60
C ASP A 505 21.73 18.84 0.33
N ASP A 506 21.43 17.97 1.30
CA ASP A 506 22.41 17.44 2.24
C ASP A 506 23.38 16.45 1.60
N VAL A 507 22.90 15.69 0.62
CA VAL A 507 23.73 14.80 -0.18
C VAL A 507 24.57 15.64 -1.12
N TYR A 508 23.95 16.59 -1.83
CA TYR A 508 24.62 17.46 -2.80
C TYR A 508 25.73 18.30 -2.16
N SER A 509 25.48 18.89 -0.98
CA SER A 509 26.47 19.71 -0.26
C SER A 509 27.73 18.92 0.15
N ARG A 510 27.62 17.60 0.31
CA ARG A 510 28.72 16.69 0.66
C ARG A 510 29.51 16.16 -0.55
N LEU A 511 28.99 16.35 -1.77
CA LEU A 511 29.72 15.98 -2.99
C LEU A 511 30.95 16.88 -3.17
N SER A 512 32.00 16.36 -3.80
CA SER A 512 33.16 17.17 -4.19
C SER A 512 32.80 18.15 -5.32
N GLU A 513 33.52 19.26 -5.42
CA GLU A 513 33.28 20.27 -6.46
C GLU A 513 33.45 19.71 -7.88
N ASP A 514 34.36 18.76 -8.08
CA ASP A 514 34.53 18.06 -9.37
C ASP A 514 33.27 17.27 -9.77
N VAL A 515 32.64 16.60 -8.79
CA VAL A 515 31.42 15.82 -9.00
C VAL A 515 30.23 16.75 -9.25
N LYS A 516 30.14 17.86 -8.51
CA LYS A 516 29.12 18.91 -8.76
C LYS A 516 29.26 19.50 -10.17
N HIS A 517 30.48 19.84 -10.59
CA HIS A 517 30.75 20.32 -11.95
C HIS A 517 30.40 19.26 -13.00
N ALA A 518 30.66 17.98 -12.74
CA ALA A 518 30.28 16.90 -13.63
C ALA A 518 28.75 16.75 -13.76
N LEU A 519 28.01 16.86 -12.65
CA LEU A 519 26.55 16.83 -12.66
C LEU A 519 25.93 18.02 -13.39
N ALA A 520 26.65 19.16 -13.50
CA ALA A 520 26.21 20.28 -14.31
C ALA A 520 26.35 20.05 -15.83
N ASP A 521 27.13 19.04 -16.28
CA ASP A 521 27.29 18.72 -17.70
C ASP A 521 26.13 17.82 -18.22
N PRO A 522 25.30 18.29 -19.18
CA PRO A 522 24.22 17.50 -19.75
C PRO A 522 24.67 16.18 -20.38
N GLN A 523 25.91 16.10 -20.88
CA GLN A 523 26.44 14.85 -21.43
C GLN A 523 26.65 13.81 -20.33
N VAL A 524 27.13 14.22 -19.16
CA VAL A 524 27.32 13.33 -18.00
C VAL A 524 25.97 12.87 -17.49
N LEU A 525 24.99 13.78 -17.33
CA LEU A 525 23.62 13.43 -16.92
C LEU A 525 22.99 12.38 -17.84
N LYS A 526 23.06 12.58 -19.17
CA LYS A 526 22.56 11.59 -20.15
C LYS A 526 23.24 10.23 -19.96
N GLN A 527 24.55 10.19 -19.74
CA GLN A 527 25.26 8.92 -19.56
C GLN A 527 24.95 8.25 -18.22
N ILE A 528 24.72 9.02 -17.15
CA ILE A 528 24.30 8.47 -15.85
C ILE A 528 22.97 7.73 -16.03
N LEU A 529 21.97 8.34 -16.69
CA LEU A 529 20.68 7.71 -16.93
C LEU A 529 20.81 6.41 -17.75
N ILE A 530 21.64 6.41 -18.80
CA ILE A 530 21.93 5.21 -19.59
C ILE A 530 22.59 4.12 -18.72
N ILE A 531 23.53 4.49 -17.84
CA ILE A 531 24.18 3.55 -16.92
C ILE A 531 23.17 2.98 -15.93
N CYS A 532 22.29 3.81 -15.37
CA CYS A 532 21.25 3.39 -14.45
C CYS A 532 20.29 2.38 -15.10
N ASN A 533 19.77 2.69 -16.29
CA ASN A 533 18.88 1.79 -17.04
C ASN A 533 19.56 0.45 -17.37
N ARG A 534 20.81 0.49 -17.86
CA ARG A 534 21.58 -0.73 -18.14
C ARG A 534 21.87 -1.52 -16.88
N LYS A 535 22.11 -0.86 -15.74
CA LYS A 535 22.34 -1.55 -14.46
C LYS A 535 21.06 -2.19 -13.93
N ALA A 536 19.93 -1.51 -14.03
CA ALA A 536 18.63 -2.09 -13.70
C ALA A 536 18.34 -3.33 -14.56
N GLN A 537 18.60 -3.27 -15.87
CA GLN A 537 18.46 -4.42 -16.76
C GLN A 537 19.44 -5.55 -16.43
N GLN A 538 20.71 -5.25 -16.16
CA GLN A 538 21.69 -6.25 -15.73
C GLN A 538 21.28 -6.95 -14.43
N ILE A 539 20.67 -6.23 -13.50
CA ILE A 539 20.16 -6.81 -12.25
C ILE A 539 18.99 -7.76 -12.53
N LEU A 540 18.16 -7.51 -13.54
CA LEU A 540 17.09 -8.41 -13.98
C LEU A 540 17.61 -9.67 -14.71
N GLU A 541 18.82 -9.60 -15.26
CA GLU A 541 19.49 -10.72 -15.93
C GLU A 541 20.39 -11.52 -14.98
N ASP A 542 20.62 -11.02 -13.76
CA ASP A 542 21.49 -11.64 -12.75
C ASP A 542 20.85 -12.90 -12.14
N ASP A 543 21.67 -13.89 -11.79
CA ASP A 543 21.24 -15.10 -11.09
C ASP A 543 20.66 -14.77 -9.71
N GLU A 544 20.95 -13.59 -9.14
CA GLU A 544 20.30 -13.11 -7.90
C GLU A 544 18.78 -12.93 -8.05
N VAL A 545 18.25 -12.78 -9.27
CA VAL A 545 16.79 -12.75 -9.53
C VAL A 545 16.11 -14.06 -9.14
N ASN A 546 16.86 -15.15 -9.03
CA ASN A 546 16.35 -16.43 -8.52
C ASN A 546 15.85 -16.34 -7.06
N VAL A 547 16.16 -15.26 -6.34
CA VAL A 547 15.58 -14.97 -5.01
C VAL A 547 14.10 -14.57 -5.12
N LEU A 548 13.66 -14.09 -6.27
CA LEU A 548 12.26 -13.76 -6.51
C LEU A 548 11.40 -15.03 -6.53
N ASN A 549 10.19 -14.92 -6.02
CA ASN A 549 9.22 -16.00 -6.19
C ASN A 549 8.88 -16.12 -7.70
N PHE A 550 9.44 -17.15 -8.32
CA PHE A 550 9.33 -17.38 -9.75
C PHE A 550 7.88 -17.49 -10.24
N GLN A 551 7.00 -18.08 -9.44
CA GLN A 551 5.58 -18.20 -9.79
C GLN A 551 4.88 -16.83 -9.79
N MET A 552 5.18 -15.98 -8.81
CA MET A 552 4.68 -14.60 -8.78
C MET A 552 5.22 -13.78 -9.96
N PHE A 553 6.49 -13.98 -10.33
CA PHE A 553 7.11 -13.35 -11.49
C PHE A 553 6.46 -13.79 -12.81
N GLN A 554 6.27 -15.10 -13.01
CA GLN A 554 5.59 -15.63 -14.19
C GLN A 554 4.16 -15.08 -14.32
N TYR A 555 3.44 -14.98 -13.20
CA TYR A 555 2.09 -14.41 -13.18
C TYR A 555 2.09 -12.93 -13.58
N ALA A 556 2.96 -12.12 -12.97
CA ALA A 556 3.10 -10.71 -13.33
C ALA A 556 3.51 -10.50 -14.78
N MET A 557 4.41 -11.35 -15.31
CA MET A 557 4.83 -11.33 -16.70
C MET A 557 3.66 -11.61 -17.65
N LYS A 558 2.77 -12.56 -17.32
CA LYS A 558 1.57 -12.85 -18.13
C LYS A 558 0.60 -11.67 -18.13
N ILE A 559 0.37 -11.02 -16.98
CA ILE A 559 -0.45 -9.80 -16.89
C ILE A 559 0.16 -8.71 -17.77
N PHE A 560 1.46 -8.47 -17.65
CA PHE A 560 2.18 -7.48 -18.44
C PHE A 560 2.05 -7.74 -19.96
N GLN A 561 2.24 -8.98 -20.42
CA GLN A 561 2.07 -9.34 -21.82
C GLN A 561 0.63 -9.12 -22.31
N LYS A 562 -0.37 -9.37 -21.46
CA LYS A 562 -1.79 -9.11 -21.75
C LYS A 562 -2.07 -7.61 -21.89
N GLU A 563 -1.53 -6.78 -20.98
CA GLU A 563 -1.63 -5.32 -21.05
C GLU A 563 -0.97 -4.77 -22.31
N LYS A 564 0.25 -5.22 -22.63
CA LYS A 564 0.99 -4.82 -23.84
C LYS A 564 0.24 -5.20 -25.12
N LYS A 565 -0.34 -6.41 -25.19
CA LYS A 565 -1.19 -6.82 -26.32
C LYS A 565 -2.45 -5.96 -26.43
N ALA A 566 -3.06 -5.57 -25.31
CA ALA A 566 -4.22 -4.69 -25.31
C ALA A 566 -3.88 -3.25 -25.73
N GLU A 567 -2.71 -2.73 -25.33
CA GLU A 567 -2.20 -1.43 -25.72
C GLU A 567 -1.90 -1.36 -27.22
N MET A 568 -1.17 -2.35 -27.77
CA MET A 568 -0.93 -2.45 -29.21
C MET A 568 -2.23 -2.53 -30.03
N ARG A 569 -3.24 -3.26 -29.55
CA ARG A 569 -4.56 -3.30 -30.20
C ARG A 569 -5.25 -1.94 -30.18
N LYS A 570 -5.17 -1.20 -29.07
CA LYS A 570 -5.73 0.16 -28.97
C LYS A 570 -5.01 1.13 -29.91
N GLU A 571 -3.68 1.07 -29.98
CA GLU A 571 -2.89 1.88 -30.91
C GLU A 571 -3.21 1.54 -32.37
N GLU A 572 -3.40 0.27 -32.71
CA GLU A 572 -3.80 -0.17 -34.06
C GLU A 572 -5.22 0.30 -34.39
N GLU A 573 -6.17 0.21 -33.46
CA GLU A 573 -7.52 0.74 -33.63
C GLU A 573 -7.53 2.26 -33.76
N GLU A 574 -6.71 2.98 -33.00
CA GLU A 574 -6.57 4.43 -33.11
C GLU A 574 -5.93 4.82 -34.45
N LYS A 575 -4.90 4.09 -34.88
CA LYS A 575 -4.27 4.28 -36.19
C LYS A 575 -5.28 4.03 -37.31
N LYS A 576 -6.06 2.95 -37.26
CA LYS A 576 -7.15 2.67 -38.21
C LYS A 576 -8.22 3.77 -38.18
N ARG A 577 -8.53 4.34 -37.02
CA ARG A 577 -9.45 5.48 -36.89
C ARG A 577 -8.89 6.75 -37.53
N ARG A 578 -7.59 7.05 -37.32
CA ARG A 578 -6.91 8.18 -37.95
C ARG A 578 -6.83 8.01 -39.46
N GLU A 579 -6.45 6.84 -39.94
CA GLU A 579 -6.44 6.49 -41.37
C GLU A 579 -7.85 6.57 -41.98
N ALA A 580 -8.89 6.14 -41.25
CA ALA A 580 -10.28 6.28 -41.71
C ALA A 580 -10.78 7.73 -41.72
N GLN A 581 -10.25 8.61 -40.87
CA GLN A 581 -10.55 10.05 -40.86
C GLN A 581 -9.78 10.80 -41.95
N GLU A 582 -8.55 10.39 -42.25
CA GLU A 582 -7.70 10.99 -43.29
C GLU A 582 -8.00 10.44 -44.70
N ALA A 583 -8.59 9.25 -44.81
CA ALA A 583 -8.98 8.69 -46.09
C ALA A 583 -9.96 9.63 -46.81
N PRO A 584 -9.63 10.10 -48.03
CA PRO A 584 -10.53 10.97 -48.77
C PRO A 584 -11.87 10.27 -48.97
N PRO A 585 -13.01 10.95 -48.75
CA PRO A 585 -14.32 10.31 -48.82
C PRO A 585 -14.46 9.67 -50.20
N THR A 586 -14.60 8.35 -50.21
CA THR A 586 -14.75 7.58 -51.45
C THR A 586 -15.94 8.12 -52.24
N LYS A 587 -15.89 8.09 -53.59
CA LYS A 587 -16.99 8.60 -54.44
C LYS A 587 -18.35 8.00 -54.07
N THR A 588 -18.36 6.78 -53.53
CA THR A 588 -19.54 6.09 -52.99
C THR A 588 -20.04 6.70 -51.67
N GLN A 589 -19.15 7.13 -50.77
CA GLN A 589 -19.53 7.87 -49.54
C GLN A 589 -20.08 9.26 -49.84
N ARG A 590 -19.64 9.95 -50.90
CA ARG A 590 -20.26 11.22 -51.32
C ARG A 590 -21.72 11.04 -51.75
N ALA A 591 -22.05 9.95 -52.42
CA ALA A 591 -23.43 9.60 -52.77
C ALA A 591 -24.27 9.20 -51.53
N GLY A 592 -23.64 8.50 -50.57
CA GLY A 592 -24.26 8.13 -49.30
C GLY A 592 -24.57 9.33 -48.40
N ILE A 593 -23.64 10.28 -48.26
CA ILE A 593 -23.84 11.52 -47.49
C ILE A 593 -24.91 12.38 -48.15
N ALA A 594 -24.93 12.49 -49.49
CA ALA A 594 -26.01 13.19 -50.19
C ALA A 594 -27.38 12.54 -49.93
N ARG A 595 -27.46 11.20 -49.92
CA ARG A 595 -28.70 10.48 -49.55
C ARG A 595 -29.07 10.66 -48.08
N LEU A 596 -28.10 10.62 -47.15
CA LEU A 596 -28.37 10.80 -45.72
C LEU A 596 -28.82 12.23 -45.41
N VAL A 597 -28.22 13.23 -46.04
CA VAL A 597 -28.65 14.62 -45.99
C VAL A 597 -30.05 14.77 -46.57
N LEU A 598 -30.35 14.13 -47.72
CA LEU A 598 -31.69 14.14 -48.32
C LEU A 598 -32.73 13.47 -47.41
N VAL A 599 -32.41 12.33 -46.79
CA VAL A 599 -33.30 11.61 -45.87
C VAL A 599 -33.52 12.42 -44.59
N ASN A 600 -32.48 13.01 -44.01
CA ASN A 600 -32.64 13.89 -42.86
C ASN A 600 -33.44 15.15 -43.22
N LEU A 601 -33.23 15.74 -44.40
CA LEU A 601 -33.98 16.91 -44.86
C LEU A 601 -35.45 16.56 -45.12
N LEU A 602 -35.73 15.38 -45.68
CA LEU A 602 -37.10 14.83 -45.81
C LEU A 602 -37.72 14.57 -44.43
N PHE A 603 -36.98 14.00 -43.49
CA PHE A 603 -37.47 13.77 -42.13
C PHE A 603 -37.80 15.10 -41.43
N PHE A 604 -36.93 16.10 -41.52
CA PHE A 604 -37.20 17.44 -41.01
C PHE A 604 -38.38 18.11 -41.71
N ALA A 605 -38.55 17.93 -43.03
CA ALA A 605 -39.70 18.44 -43.76
C ALA A 605 -41.02 17.77 -43.31
N VAL A 606 -41.00 16.46 -43.04
CA VAL A 606 -42.17 15.72 -42.51
C VAL A 606 -42.48 16.16 -41.08
N VAL A 607 -41.47 16.32 -40.22
CA VAL A 607 -41.66 16.80 -38.84
C VAL A 607 -42.17 18.24 -38.83
N ALA A 608 -41.61 19.13 -39.66
CA ALA A 608 -42.07 20.50 -39.81
C ALA A 608 -43.49 20.58 -40.39
N GLY A 609 -43.81 19.75 -41.39
CA GLY A 609 -45.15 19.63 -41.95
C GLY A 609 -46.17 19.10 -40.94
N GLY A 610 -45.79 18.11 -40.13
CA GLY A 610 -46.63 17.60 -39.03
C GLY A 610 -46.87 18.65 -37.95
N LEU A 611 -45.85 19.42 -37.58
CA LEU A 611 -45.98 20.53 -36.65
C LEU A 611 -46.89 21.64 -37.20
N MET A 612 -46.81 21.96 -38.50
CA MET A 612 -47.70 22.95 -39.14
C MET A 612 -49.15 22.43 -39.28
N PHE A 613 -49.34 21.13 -39.48
CA PHE A 613 -50.69 20.55 -39.55
C PHE A 613 -51.38 20.51 -38.18
N VAL A 614 -50.61 20.28 -37.11
CA VAL A 614 -51.13 20.32 -35.73
C VAL A 614 -51.39 21.75 -35.25
N SER A 615 -50.65 22.74 -35.75
CA SER A 615 -50.83 24.15 -35.35
C SER A 615 -51.91 24.90 -36.13
N GLY A 616 -52.52 24.30 -37.17
CA GLY A 616 -53.66 24.89 -37.89
C GLY A 616 -53.32 26.11 -38.76
N HIS A 617 -52.04 26.46 -38.92
CA HIS A 617 -51.62 27.53 -39.83
C HIS A 617 -51.46 27.00 -41.25
N SER A 618 -52.21 27.59 -42.19
CA SER A 618 -52.11 27.23 -43.60
C SER A 618 -50.78 27.73 -44.18
N LEU A 619 -50.15 26.94 -45.06
CA LEU A 619 -48.89 27.30 -45.72
C LEU A 619 -48.97 28.62 -46.54
N PHE A 620 -50.19 29.11 -46.80
CA PHE A 620 -50.45 30.36 -47.52
C PHE A 620 -50.23 31.62 -46.66
N ASP A 621 -50.36 31.53 -45.33
CA ASP A 621 -50.13 32.68 -44.45
C ASP A 621 -48.63 33.03 -44.34
N PHE A 622 -47.75 32.06 -44.56
CA PHE A 622 -46.30 32.25 -44.44
C PHE A 622 -45.64 32.85 -45.70
N MET A 623 -46.27 32.74 -46.88
CA MET A 623 -45.70 33.26 -48.15
C MET A 623 -46.16 34.67 -48.55
N GLY A 624 -46.99 35.35 -47.75
CA GLY A 624 -47.22 36.79 -47.90
C GLY A 624 -47.76 37.26 -49.26
N LEU A 625 -48.45 36.40 -50.02
CA LEU A 625 -49.12 36.78 -51.27
C LEU A 625 -50.54 37.26 -50.95
N SER A 626 -50.66 38.55 -50.65
CA SER A 626 -51.93 39.23 -50.45
C SER A 626 -52.60 39.53 -51.81
N PHE A 627 -53.71 38.85 -52.09
CA PHE A 627 -54.59 39.19 -53.20
C PHE A 627 -55.67 40.16 -52.72
N TRP A 628 -55.71 41.34 -53.34
CA TRP A 628 -56.71 42.37 -53.15
C TRP A 628 -58.10 41.88 -53.60
N ALA A 629 -59.10 41.97 -52.73
CA ALA A 629 -60.51 42.11 -53.12
C ALA A 629 -61.30 42.82 -52.00
N ALA A 630 -61.76 44.02 -52.33
CA ALA A 630 -62.69 44.83 -51.55
C ALA A 630 -64.10 44.21 -51.51
N LYS A 631 -64.83 44.38 -50.41
CA LYS A 631 -66.18 44.97 -50.42
C LYS A 631 -66.73 45.25 -49.00
N ASP A 632 -67.10 46.51 -48.83
CA ASP A 632 -68.14 47.20 -48.05
C ASP A 632 -68.94 46.50 -46.93
N ASP A 633 -69.06 47.31 -45.87
CA ASP A 633 -70.26 47.70 -45.11
C ASP A 633 -70.90 46.82 -44.01
N ASP A 634 -71.21 47.58 -42.96
CA ASP A 634 -72.23 47.44 -41.92
C ASP A 634 -71.96 46.61 -40.64
N GLY A 635 -72.00 47.32 -39.51
CA GLY A 635 -72.93 46.95 -38.44
C GLY A 635 -72.36 46.46 -37.10
N GLU A 636 -72.38 47.37 -36.12
CA GLU A 636 -72.78 47.19 -34.71
C GLU A 636 -72.30 45.99 -33.85
N GLY A 637 -71.53 46.33 -32.80
CA GLY A 637 -71.86 46.05 -31.39
C GLY A 637 -71.97 44.60 -30.89
N PHE A 638 -70.95 44.13 -30.16
CA PHE A 638 -70.93 44.04 -28.69
C PHE A 638 -69.56 43.60 -28.19
#